data_AF-A0A1F5C9L5-F1
#
_entry.id   AF-A0A1F5C9L5-F1
#
_cell.length_a   1.000
_cell.length_b   1.000
_cell.length_c   1.000
_cell.angle_alpha   90.00
_cell.angle_beta   90.00
_cell.angle_gamma   90.00
#
_symmetry.space_group_name_H-M   'P 1'
#
loop_
_entity.id
_entity.type
_entity.pdbx_description
1 polymer ?
#
loop_
_entity_poly.entity_id
_entity_poly.type
_entity_poly.pdbx_seq_one_letter_code
_entity_poly.pdbx_strand_id
1 'polypeptide(L)' 'MDEKALKELMLRENTDFRRIHDEHQACEKRLEGLRSKSFLTEEEKLEERELKKRKLALKDRMYLMMAEFRKTR' A
#
# COMPACT_ATOMS: atom_id res chain seq x y z
N MET A 1 -5.53 -17.09 12.18
CA MET A 1 -4.73 -16.81 10.97
C MET A 1 -4.16 -15.41 11.12
N ASP A 2 -2.92 -15.30 11.58
CA ASP A 2 -2.22 -14.02 11.67
C ASP A 2 -2.24 -13.30 10.31
N GLU A 3 -2.72 -12.05 10.27
CA GLU A 3 -2.70 -11.23 9.05
C GLU A 3 -1.30 -11.12 8.43
N LYS A 4 -0.26 -11.18 9.29
CA LYS A 4 1.14 -11.27 8.85
C LYS A 4 1.43 -12.55 8.07
N ALA A 5 0.99 -13.71 8.56
CA ALA A 5 1.24 -14.99 7.88
C ALA A 5 0.50 -15.05 6.53
N LEU A 6 -0.73 -14.53 6.47
CA LEU A 6 -1.47 -14.44 5.21
C LEU A 6 -0.78 -13.50 4.22
N LYS A 7 -0.32 -12.32 4.68
CA LYS A 7 0.49 -11.41 3.86
C LYS A 7 1.72 -12.10 3.28
N GLU A 8 2.46 -12.82 4.12
CA GLU A 8 3.71 -13.45 3.71
C GLU A 8 3.49 -14.59 2.71
N LEU A 9 2.43 -15.38 2.92
CA LEU A 9 1.99 -16.39 1.97
C LEU A 9 1.58 -15.76 0.63
N MET A 10 0.75 -14.70 0.65
CA MET A 10 0.34 -14.00 -0.57
C MET A 10 1.52 -13.32 -1.29
N LEU A 11 2.50 -12.80 -0.56
CA LEU A 11 3.72 -12.26 -1.16
C LEU A 11 4.56 -13.32 -1.89
N ARG A 12 4.50 -14.58 -1.44
CA ARG A 12 5.16 -15.71 -2.08
C ARG A 12 4.36 -16.27 -3.26
N GLU A 13 3.06 -16.46 -3.07
CA GLU A 13 2.18 -17.15 -4.02
C GLU A 13 1.64 -16.22 -5.11
N ASN A 14 1.50 -14.91 -4.82
CA ASN A 14 0.84 -13.96 -5.69
C ASN A 14 1.78 -12.79 -6.07
N THR A 15 2.24 -12.81 -7.32
CA THR A 15 3.10 -11.77 -7.90
C THR A 15 2.42 -10.41 -8.00
N ASP A 16 1.10 -10.35 -8.21
CA ASP A 16 0.35 -9.09 -8.23
C ASP A 16 0.25 -8.49 -6.83
N PHE A 17 0.07 -9.32 -5.80
CA PHE A 17 0.11 -8.87 -4.41
C PHE A 17 1.48 -8.26 -4.07
N ARG A 18 2.56 -8.88 -4.54
CA ARG A 18 3.92 -8.35 -4.39
C ARG A 18 4.11 -6.99 -5.08
N ARG A 19 3.58 -6.81 -6.29
CA ARG A 19 3.60 -5.52 -7.00
C ARG A 19 2.86 -4.44 -6.23
N ILE A 20 1.63 -4.72 -5.81
CA ILE A 20 0.81 -3.76 -5.05
C ILE A 20 1.48 -3.41 -3.71
N HIS A 21 2.09 -4.39 -3.04
CA HIS A 21 2.84 -4.16 -1.81
C HIS A 21 4.06 -3.25 -2.03
N ASP A 22 4.81 -3.46 -3.12
CA ASP A 22 5.94 -2.62 -3.50
C ASP A 22 5.50 -1.19 -3.82
N GLU A 23 4.43 -1.03 -4.61
CA GLU A 23 3.82 0.27 -4.90
C GLU A 23 3.33 0.97 -3.62
N HIS A 24 2.75 0.22 -2.68
CA HIS A 24 2.30 0.76 -1.40
C HIS A 24 3.50 1.24 -0.56
N GLN A 25 4.58 0.46 -0.50
CA GLN A 25 5.82 0.89 0.17
C GLN A 25 6.47 2.09 -0.50
N ALA A 26 6.45 2.17 -1.83
CA ALA A 26 6.94 3.32 -2.57
C ALA A 26 6.12 4.58 -2.25
N CYS A 27 4.79 4.46 -2.20
CA CYS A 27 3.91 5.56 -1.78
C CYS A 27 4.19 6.00 -0.34
N GLU A 28 4.40 5.05 0.58
CA GLU A 28 4.78 5.34 1.97
C GLU A 28 6.09 6.10 2.06
N LYS A 29 7.16 5.62 1.41
CA LYS A 29 8.46 6.31 1.44
C LYS A 29 8.36 7.73 0.91
N ARG A 30 7.56 7.93 -0.15
CA ARG A 30 7.34 9.26 -0.76
C ARG A 30 6.56 10.16 0.19
N LEU A 31 5.50 9.65 0.82
CA LEU A 31 4.75 10.35 1.87
C LEU A 31 5.62 10.68 3.08
N GLU A 32 6.52 9.79 3.49
CA GLU A 32 7.40 10.00 4.62
C GLU A 32 8.42 11.10 4.32
N GLY A 33 8.97 11.12 3.09
CA GLY A 33 9.83 12.20 2.61
C GLY A 33 9.12 13.55 2.59
N LEU A 34 7.84 13.59 2.20
CA LEU A 34 7.02 14.80 2.29
C LEU A 34 6.74 15.18 3.75
N ARG A 35 6.27 14.25 4.59
CA ARG A 35 5.99 14.51 6.02
C ARG A 35 7.24 14.91 6.82
N SER A 36 8.42 14.47 6.40
CA SER A 36 9.69 14.86 7.01
C SER A 36 10.06 16.31 6.69
N LYS A 37 9.49 16.92 5.65
CA LYS A 37 9.67 18.35 5.38
C LYS A 37 8.76 19.14 6.32
N SER A 38 9.36 20.05 7.09
CA SER A 38 8.63 20.89 8.04
C SER A 38 7.67 21.87 7.37
N PHE A 39 7.91 22.21 6.09
CA PHE A 39 7.06 23.05 5.26
C PHE A 39 6.86 22.38 3.91
N LEU A 40 5.62 21.99 3.65
CA LEU A 40 5.19 21.48 2.34
C LEU A 40 4.62 22.64 1.52
N THR A 41 5.06 22.76 0.27
CA THR A 41 4.45 23.68 -0.69
C THR A 41 3.02 23.23 -1.04
N GLU A 42 2.21 24.09 -1.64
CA GLU A 42 0.84 23.72 -2.07
C GLU A 42 0.86 22.53 -3.05
N GLU A 43 1.85 22.46 -3.93
CA GLU A 43 2.07 21.32 -4.83
C GLU A 43 2.36 20.04 -4.05
N GLU A 44 3.24 20.12 -3.05
CA GLU A 44 3.59 18.96 -2.23
C GLU A 44 2.44 18.50 -1.32
N LYS A 45 1.60 19.41 -0.82
CA LYS A 45 0.37 19.05 -0.09
C LYS A 45 -0.64 18.34 -1.00
N LEU A 46 -0.75 18.78 -2.25
CA LEU A 46 -1.58 18.12 -3.25
C LEU A 46 -1.03 16.72 -3.54
N GLU A 47 0.28 16.60 -3.75
CA GLU A 47 0.95 15.32 -3.95
C GLU A 47 0.77 14.40 -2.73
N GLU A 48 0.88 14.91 -1.50
CA GLU A 48 0.63 14.15 -0.27
C GLU A 48 -0.82 13.60 -0.24
N ARG A 49 -1.81 14.43 -0.60
CA ARG A 49 -3.21 14.00 -0.65
C ARG A 49 -3.43 12.92 -1.71
N GLU A 50 -2.88 13.09 -2.89
CA GLU A 50 -2.97 12.11 -3.97
C GLU A 50 -2.24 10.81 -3.63
N LEU A 51 -1.06 10.89 -3.02
CA LEU A 51 -0.31 9.74 -2.51
C LEU A 51 -1.08 9.00 -1.41
N LYS A 52 -1.75 9.70 -0.49
CA LYS A 52 -2.62 9.07 0.52
C LYS A 52 -3.78 8.33 -0.12
N LYS A 53 -4.45 8.92 -1.13
CA LYS A 53 -5.52 8.24 -1.87
C LYS A 53 -5.00 7.01 -2.59
N ARG A 54 -3.86 7.11 -3.28
CA ARG A 54 -3.21 5.98 -3.97
C ARG A 54 -2.85 4.87 -2.98
N LYS A 55 -2.23 5.23 -1.86
CA LYS A 55 -1.91 4.29 -0.79
C LYS A 55 -3.16 3.59 -0.26
N LEU A 56 -4.25 4.33 -0.04
CA LEU A 56 -5.52 3.75 0.40
C LEU A 56 -6.05 2.76 -0.63
N ALA A 57 -6.10 3.14 -1.90
CA ALA A 57 -6.53 2.27 -2.99
C ALA A 57 -5.68 1.00 -3.13
N LEU A 58 -4.35 1.12 -2.97
CA LEU A 58 -3.44 -0.03 -2.96
C LEU A 58 -3.71 -0.95 -1.76
N LYS A 59 -3.93 -0.37 -0.58
CA LYS A 59 -4.30 -1.11 0.63
C LYS A 59 -5.64 -1.83 0.45
N ASP A 60 -6.66 -1.16 -0.08
CA ASP A 60 -7.95 -1.78 -0.41
C ASP A 60 -7.79 -2.94 -1.37
N ARG A 61 -6.98 -2.77 -2.43
CA ARG A 61 -6.68 -3.83 -3.38
C ARG A 61 -5.98 -5.03 -2.73
N MET A 62 -5.07 -4.79 -1.78
CA MET A 62 -4.45 -5.86 -0.98
C MET A 62 -5.49 -6.58 -0.12
N TYR A 63 -6.41 -5.86 0.53
CA TYR A 63 -7.48 -6.46 1.33
C TYR A 63 -8.43 -7.29 0.48
N LEU A 64 -8.81 -6.81 -0.71
CA LEU A 64 -9.63 -7.57 -1.65
C LEU A 64 -8.94 -8.87 -2.07
N MET A 65 -7.67 -8.81 -2.43
CA MET A 65 -6.88 -10.01 -2.72
C MET A 65 -6.84 -10.98 -1.54
N MET A 66 -6.63 -10.49 -0.31
CA MET A 66 -6.65 -11.33 0.89
C MET A 66 -8.03 -11.96 1.13
N ALA A 67 -9.10 -11.21 0.89
CA ALA A 67 -10.46 -11.69 1.06
C ALA A 67 -10.80 -12.78 0.04
N GLU A 68 -10.44 -12.58 -1.23
CA GLU A 68 -10.60 -13.58 -2.28
C GLU A 68 -9.76 -14.83 -1.99
N PHE A 69 -8.49 -14.66 -1.58
CA PHE A 69 -7.63 -15.79 -1.20
C PHE A 69 -8.17 -16.58 -0.01
N ARG A 70 -8.83 -15.92 0.94
CA ARG A 70 -9.55 -16.58 2.06
C ARG A 70 -10.84 -17.27 1.62
N LYS A 71 -11.48 -16.86 0.53
CA LYS A 71 -12.69 -17.52 0.00
C LYS A 71 -12.36 -18.74 -0.86
N THR A 72 -11.27 -18.68 -1.60
CA THR A 72 -10.84 -19.77 -2.50
C THR A 72 -10.22 -20.96 -1.76
N ARG A 73 -9.93 -20.83 -0.45
CA ARG A 73 -9.24 -21.83 0.35
C ARG A 73 -10.08 -22.25 1.56
#